data_AF-A0A257NTR3-F1
#
_entry.id   AF-A0A257NTR3-F1
#
_cell.length_a   1.000
_cell.length_b   1.000
_cell.length_c   1.000
_cell.angle_alpha   90.00
_cell.angle_beta   90.00
_cell.angle_gamma   90.00
#
_symmetry.space_group_name_H-M   'P 1'
#
loop_
_entity.id
_entity.type
_entity.pdbx_description
1 polymer ?
#
loop_
_entity_poly.entity_id
_entity_poly.type
_entity_poly.pdbx_seq_one_letter_code
_entity_poly.pdbx_strand_id
1 'polypeptide(L)'
;AGYAPEMAYFECLHELKLIVDLMYEGGIANMNYSISNNAEYGEYVTGPKVINAESRQAMREALANIRSGEYAKAFISEGATNYPSMTARRRQNAAHAIEQTGAKLRSMMPWISANKIVDKDRN
;
A
#
# COMPACT_ATOMS: atom_id res chain seq x y z
N ALA A 1 13.88 13.76 -2.22
CA ALA A 1 14.62 14.35 -1.09
C ALA A 1 16.06 13.82 -0.94
N GLY A 2 16.60 13.01 -1.88
CA GLY A 2 18.01 12.62 -1.88
C GLY A 2 18.37 11.34 -1.11
N TYR A 3 17.39 10.67 -0.48
CA TYR A 3 17.61 9.41 0.24
C TYR A 3 17.88 8.23 -0.69
N ALA A 4 18.66 7.26 -0.19
CA ALA A 4 18.89 6.00 -0.89
C ALA A 4 17.57 5.23 -1.07
N PRO A 5 17.35 4.59 -2.23
CA PRO A 5 16.09 3.91 -2.52
C PRO A 5 15.86 2.71 -1.60
N GLU A 6 16.91 2.04 -1.13
CA GLU A 6 16.81 0.94 -0.15
C GLU A 6 16.22 1.43 1.18
N MET A 7 16.67 2.57 1.69
CA MET A 7 16.12 3.17 2.92
C MET A 7 14.66 3.55 2.73
N ALA A 8 14.31 4.19 1.61
CA ALA A 8 12.93 4.52 1.30
C ALA A 8 12.03 3.28 1.23
N TYR A 9 12.53 2.16 0.70
CA TYR A 9 11.77 0.90 0.65
C TYR A 9 11.51 0.33 2.05
N PHE A 10 12.50 0.34 2.94
CA PHE A 10 12.32 -0.16 4.30
C PHE A 10 11.26 0.65 5.05
N GLU A 11 11.43 1.97 5.09
CA GLU A 11 10.61 2.90 5.87
C GLU A 11 9.20 3.10 5.30
N CYS A 12 8.99 2.94 3.99
CA CYS A 12 7.69 3.21 3.36
C CYS A 12 6.92 1.95 2.93
N LEU A 13 7.51 0.77 2.98
CA LEU A 13 6.82 -0.47 2.60
C LEU A 13 7.17 -1.68 3.47
N HIS A 14 8.45 -1.96 3.71
CA HIS A 14 8.84 -3.16 4.46
C HIS A 14 8.28 -3.15 5.88
N GLU A 15 8.43 -2.03 6.59
CA GLU A 15 8.01 -1.89 7.99
C GLU A 15 6.49 -1.74 8.16
N LEU A 16 5.76 -1.43 7.07
CA LEU A 16 4.31 -1.35 7.11
C LEU A 16 3.67 -2.66 7.60
N LYS A 17 4.28 -3.81 7.27
CA LYS A 17 3.80 -5.11 7.75
C LYS A 17 3.77 -5.19 9.27
N LEU A 18 4.83 -4.74 9.95
CA LEU A 18 4.91 -4.79 11.41
C LEU A 18 3.81 -3.95 12.05
N ILE A 19 3.62 -2.71 11.58
CA ILE A 19 2.60 -1.81 12.11
C ILE A 19 1.20 -2.41 11.92
N VAL A 20 0.92 -2.95 10.73
CA VAL A 20 -0.37 -3.58 10.44
C VAL A 20 -0.57 -4.87 11.23
N ASP A 21 0.46 -5.69 11.42
CA ASP A 21 0.39 -6.90 12.24
C ASP A 21 0.06 -6.56 13.71
N LEU A 22 0.70 -5.53 14.30
CA LEU A 22 0.40 -5.06 15.66
C LEU A 22 -1.03 -4.54 15.81
N MET A 23 -1.52 -3.83 14.79
CA MET A 23 -2.92 -3.37 14.74
C MET A 23 -3.90 -4.53 14.56
N TYR A 24 -3.54 -5.54 13.78
CA TYR A 24 -4.36 -6.73 13.57
C TYR A 24 -4.50 -7.54 14.87
N GLU A 25 -3.40 -7.70 15.61
CA GLU A 25 -3.36 -8.47 16.86
C GLU A 25 -4.07 -7.77 18.02
N GLY A 26 -3.99 -6.44 18.13
CA GLY A 26 -4.46 -5.72 19.32
C GLY A 26 -5.10 -4.34 19.10
N GLY A 27 -5.32 -3.93 17.86
CA GLY A 27 -5.87 -2.60 17.53
C GLY A 27 -4.87 -1.46 17.65
N ILE A 28 -5.34 -0.23 17.40
CA ILE A 28 -4.51 0.99 17.34
C ILE A 28 -3.81 1.26 18.67
N ALA A 29 -4.53 1.11 19.80
CA ALA A 29 -3.96 1.38 21.12
C ALA A 29 -2.79 0.43 21.45
N ASN A 30 -2.89 -0.85 21.06
CA ASN A 30 -1.81 -1.81 21.22
C ASN A 30 -0.61 -1.47 20.34
N MET A 31 -0.87 -1.06 19.09
CA MET A 31 0.19 -0.63 18.18
C MET A 31 0.92 0.61 18.75
N ASN A 32 0.20 1.62 19.22
CA ASN A 32 0.78 2.83 19.81
C ASN A 32 1.59 2.54 21.08
N TYR A 33 1.11 1.60 21.91
CA TYR A 33 1.87 1.12 23.08
C TYR A 33 3.17 0.40 22.69
N SER A 34 3.21 -0.22 21.50
CA SER A 34 4.32 -1.06 21.06
C SER A 34 5.42 -0.28 20.32
N ILE A 35 5.09 0.90 19.77
CA ILE A 35 6.05 1.79 19.10
C ILE A 35 6.69 2.78 20.08
N SER A 36 7.76 3.46 19.66
CA SER A 36 8.38 4.51 20.50
C SER A 36 7.47 5.75 20.63
N ASN A 37 7.59 6.45 21.76
CA ASN A 37 6.89 7.74 21.97
C ASN A 37 7.16 8.78 20.86
N ASN A 38 8.33 8.74 20.22
CA ASN A 38 8.66 9.64 19.11
C ASN A 38 7.83 9.33 17.85
N ALA A 39 7.64 8.03 17.56
CA ALA A 39 6.81 7.58 16.44
C ALA A 39 5.33 7.90 16.70
N GLU A 40 4.84 7.61 17.91
CA GLU A 40 3.47 7.91 18.32
C GLU A 40 3.16 9.41 18.25
N TYR A 41 4.06 10.27 18.77
CA TYR A 41 3.89 11.72 18.65
C TYR A 41 3.90 12.19 17.19
N GLY A 42 4.79 11.61 16.37
CA GLY A 42 4.84 11.86 14.93
C GLY A 42 3.53 11.51 14.21
N GLU A 43 2.93 10.37 14.56
CA GLU A 43 1.62 9.95 14.07
C GLU A 43 0.53 10.98 14.38
N TYR A 44 0.43 11.43 15.64
CA TYR A 44 -0.59 12.40 16.05
C TYR A 44 -0.49 13.73 15.32
N VAL A 45 0.74 14.22 15.11
CA VAL A 45 0.98 15.53 14.50
C VAL A 45 0.92 15.50 12.98
N THR A 46 1.37 14.41 12.36
CA THR A 46 1.56 14.34 10.89
C THR A 46 0.47 13.54 10.21
N GLY A 47 -0.07 12.50 10.86
CA GLY A 47 -1.13 11.64 10.31
C GLY A 47 -2.34 12.43 9.80
N PRO A 48 -2.94 13.33 10.60
CA PRO A 48 -4.07 14.17 10.15
C PRO A 48 -3.72 15.17 9.04
N LYS A 49 -2.44 15.55 8.89
CA LYS A 49 -2.00 16.45 7.81
C LYS A 49 -1.94 15.72 6.47
N VAL A 50 -1.52 14.45 6.48
CA VAL A 50 -1.49 13.58 5.29
C VAL A 50 -2.90 13.09 4.96
N ILE A 51 -3.62 12.54 5.94
CA ILE A 51 -5.01 12.07 5.79
C ILE A 51 -5.96 13.15 6.32
N ASN A 52 -6.17 14.15 5.46
CA ASN A 52 -6.89 15.39 5.76
C ASN A 52 -8.36 15.38 5.27
N ALA A 53 -9.01 16.55 5.28
CA ALA A 53 -10.41 16.71 4.90
C ALA A 53 -10.65 16.38 3.41
N GLU A 54 -9.71 16.73 2.54
CA GLU A 54 -9.72 16.47 1.10
C GLU A 54 -9.59 14.96 0.83
N SER A 55 -8.70 14.29 1.58
CA SER A 55 -8.57 12.83 1.52
C SER A 55 -9.88 12.14 1.90
N ARG A 56 -10.56 12.63 2.96
CA ARG A 56 -11.88 12.11 3.37
C ARG A 56 -12.99 12.46 2.37
N GLN A 57 -12.86 13.58 1.66
CA GLN A 57 -13.80 13.94 0.60
C GLN A 57 -13.68 13.00 -0.59
N ALA A 58 -12.45 12.69 -1.03
CA ALA A 58 -12.21 11.69 -2.07
C ALA A 58 -12.77 10.31 -1.67
N MET A 59 -12.67 9.91 -0.39
CA MET A 59 -13.30 8.68 0.10
C MET A 59 -14.83 8.70 -0.01
N ARG A 60 -15.48 9.84 0.29
CA ARG A 60 -16.94 10.00 0.15
C ARG A 60 -17.38 9.93 -1.31
N GLU A 61 -16.62 10.56 -2.20
CA GLU A 61 -16.88 10.51 -3.65
C GLU A 61 -16.71 9.09 -4.21
N ALA A 62 -15.66 8.38 -3.80
CA ALA A 62 -15.49 6.97 -4.16
C ALA A 62 -16.68 6.12 -3.73
N LEU A 63 -17.17 6.31 -2.50
CA LEU A 63 -18.36 5.62 -2.00
C LEU A 63 -19.64 6.00 -2.77
N ALA A 64 -19.80 7.27 -3.13
CA ALA A 64 -20.93 7.72 -3.95
C ALA A 64 -20.92 7.05 -5.33
N ASN A 65 -19.75 6.99 -5.99
CA ASN A 65 -19.57 6.33 -7.29
C ASN A 65 -19.82 4.81 -7.24
N ILE A 66 -19.51 4.17 -6.11
CA ILE A 66 -19.84 2.77 -5.88
C ILE A 66 -21.36 2.60 -5.75
N ARG A 67 -22.00 3.41 -4.91
CA ARG A 67 -23.45 3.30 -4.62
C ARG A 67 -24.31 3.66 -5.83
N SER A 68 -23.89 4.61 -6.66
CA SER A 68 -24.59 4.99 -7.90
C SER A 68 -24.41 3.97 -9.03
N GLY A 69 -23.46 3.04 -8.90
CA GLY A 69 -23.11 2.06 -9.94
C GLY A 69 -22.16 2.59 -11.01
N GLU A 70 -21.74 3.86 -10.95
CA GLU A 70 -20.82 4.45 -11.92
C GLU A 70 -19.46 3.72 -11.96
N TYR A 71 -18.93 3.32 -10.80
CA TYR A 71 -17.70 2.52 -10.76
C TYR A 71 -17.87 1.18 -11.48
N ALA A 72 -18.98 0.47 -11.23
CA ALA A 72 -19.25 -0.81 -11.85
C ALA A 72 -19.40 -0.68 -13.37
N LYS A 73 -20.14 0.33 -13.83
CA LYS A 73 -20.30 0.65 -15.27
C LYS A 73 -18.95 0.94 -15.94
N ALA A 74 -18.11 1.75 -15.30
CA ALA A 74 -16.77 2.06 -15.81
C ALA A 74 -15.90 0.81 -15.91
N PHE A 75 -15.92 -0.07 -14.90
CA PHE A 75 -15.15 -1.32 -14.92
C PHE A 75 -15.64 -2.31 -15.99
N ILE A 76 -16.97 -2.44 -16.18
CA ILE A 76 -17.53 -3.26 -17.26
C ILE A 76 -17.11 -2.73 -18.63
N SER A 77 -17.14 -1.40 -18.83
CA SER A 77 -16.71 -0.77 -20.08
C SER A 77 -15.21 -0.98 -20.35
N GLU A 78 -14.38 -0.89 -19.32
CA GLU A 78 -12.95 -1.20 -19.40
C GLU A 78 -12.73 -2.67 -19.82
N GLY A 79 -13.49 -3.61 -19.25
CA GLY A 79 -13.45 -5.02 -19.65
C GLY A 79 -13.92 -5.26 -21.09
N ALA A 80 -14.99 -4.57 -21.53
CA ALA A 80 -15.51 -4.65 -22.89
C ALA A 80 -14.51 -4.14 -23.94
N THR A 81 -13.57 -3.27 -23.54
CA THR A 81 -12.48 -2.75 -24.39
C THR A 81 -11.16 -3.51 -24.21
N ASN A 82 -11.19 -4.66 -23.53
CA ASN A 82 -10.04 -5.50 -23.24
C ASN A 82 -8.95 -4.81 -22.36
N TYR A 83 -9.39 -4.07 -21.34
CA TYR A 83 -8.57 -3.55 -20.24
C TYR A 83 -7.38 -2.64 -20.63
N PRO A 84 -7.54 -1.63 -21.50
CA PRO A 84 -6.44 -0.78 -21.94
C PRO A 84 -5.81 0.06 -20.81
N SER A 85 -6.64 0.68 -19.97
CA SER A 85 -6.20 1.49 -18.83
C SER A 85 -5.51 0.63 -17.78
N MET A 86 -6.08 -0.53 -17.45
CA MET A 86 -5.47 -1.45 -16.48
C MET A 86 -4.14 -2.02 -16.99
N THR A 87 -4.04 -2.36 -18.27
CA THR A 87 -2.80 -2.85 -18.88
C THR A 87 -1.70 -1.80 -18.78
N ALA A 88 -2.02 -0.54 -19.11
CA ALA A 88 -1.07 0.57 -18.95
C ALA A 88 -0.64 0.76 -17.50
N ARG A 89 -1.58 0.73 -16.54
CA ARG A 89 -1.30 0.88 -15.11
C ARG A 89 -0.44 -0.25 -14.56
N ARG A 90 -0.73 -1.52 -14.92
CA ARG A 90 0.07 -2.68 -14.51
C ARG A 90 1.51 -2.56 -14.99
N ARG A 91 1.72 -2.14 -16.24
CA ARG A 91 3.06 -1.88 -16.79
C ARG A 91 3.80 -0.78 -16.02
N GLN A 92 3.12 0.33 -15.72
CA GLN A 92 3.70 1.43 -14.95
C GLN A 92 4.09 1.00 -13.53
N ASN A 93 3.23 0.25 -12.84
CA ASN A 93 3.51 -0.26 -11.51
C ASN A 93 4.70 -1.24 -11.53
N ALA A 94 4.73 -2.18 -12.48
CA ALA A 94 5.84 -3.13 -12.63
C ALA A 94 7.19 -2.44 -12.93
N ALA A 95 7.16 -1.29 -13.61
CA ALA A 95 8.35 -0.49 -13.91
C ALA A 95 8.76 0.45 -12.77
N HIS A 96 7.92 0.64 -11.75
CA HIS A 96 8.17 1.60 -10.67
C HIS A 96 9.44 1.24 -9.88
N ALA A 97 10.24 2.24 -9.51
CA ALA A 97 11.53 2.03 -8.84
C ALA A 97 11.42 1.19 -7.56
N ILE A 98 10.29 1.32 -6.83
CA ILE A 98 10.02 0.52 -5.63
C ILE A 98 10.01 -0.98 -5.89
N GLU A 99 9.58 -1.43 -7.09
CA GLU A 99 9.55 -2.85 -7.45
C GLU A 99 10.95 -3.37 -7.74
N GLN A 100 11.80 -2.57 -8.38
CA GLN A 100 13.18 -2.92 -8.67
C GLN A 100 14.00 -3.05 -7.38
N THR A 101 13.95 -2.03 -6.52
CA THR A 101 14.61 -2.03 -5.22
C THR A 101 14.04 -3.12 -4.32
N GLY A 102 12.72 -3.26 -4.28
CA GLY A 102 12.05 -4.26 -3.47
C GLY A 102 12.38 -5.70 -3.86
N ALA A 103 12.48 -6.00 -5.16
CA ALA A 103 12.88 -7.32 -5.64
C ALA A 103 14.29 -7.69 -5.17
N LYS A 104 15.24 -6.75 -5.27
CA LYS A 104 16.62 -6.93 -4.79
C LYS A 104 16.67 -7.14 -3.28
N LEU A 105 15.93 -6.35 -2.50
CA LEU A 105 15.93 -6.49 -1.04
C LEU A 105 15.27 -7.78 -0.59
N ARG A 106 14.11 -8.15 -1.16
CA ARG A 106 13.39 -9.38 -0.80
C ARG A 106 14.18 -10.65 -1.17
N SER A 107 15.04 -10.63 -2.19
CA SER A 107 15.87 -11.79 -2.54
C SER A 107 16.97 -12.07 -1.51
N MET A 108 17.35 -11.07 -0.72
CA MET A 108 18.33 -11.19 0.38
C MET A 108 17.69 -11.64 1.70
N MET A 109 16.36 -11.79 1.73
CA MET A 109 15.58 -12.12 2.94
C MET A 109 15.00 -13.54 2.83
N PRO A 110 15.74 -14.60 3.21
CA PRO A 110 15.36 -15.98 2.96
C PRO A 110 14.01 -16.37 3.59
N TRP A 111 13.66 -15.78 4.73
CA TRP A 111 12.39 -16.01 5.42
C TRP A 111 11.16 -15.53 4.64
N ILE A 112 11.30 -14.54 3.75
CA ILE A 112 10.22 -14.10 2.86
C ILE A 112 9.96 -15.16 1.79
N SER A 113 11.03 -15.74 1.24
CA SER A 113 10.91 -16.79 0.22
C SER A 113 10.35 -18.09 0.79
N ALA A 114 10.67 -18.42 2.03
CA ALA A 114 10.14 -19.61 2.72
C ALA A 114 8.63 -19.54 2.98
N ASN A 115 8.07 -18.34 3.13
CA ASN A 115 6.66 -18.11 3.48
C ASN A 115 5.85 -17.47 2.34
N LYS A 116 6.20 -17.78 1.08
CA LYS A 116 5.47 -17.24 -0.07
C LYS A 116 4.03 -17.74 -0.10
N ILE A 117 3.08 -16.80 -0.06
CA ILE A 117 1.65 -17.07 -0.22
C ILE A 117 1.29 -17.30 -1.69
N VAL A 118 2.04 -16.67 -2.62
CA VAL A 118 1.81 -16.77 -4.07
C VAL A 118 2.98 -17.48 -4.73
N ASP A 119 2.66 -18.58 -5.41
CA ASP A 119 3.56 -19.29 -6.32
C ASP A 119 3.11 -19.01 -7.77
N LYS A 120 3.97 -18.38 -8.57
CA LYS A 120 3.66 -17.99 -9.96
C LYS A 120 3.75 -19.16 -10.95
N ASP A 121 4.34 -20.28 -10.54
CA ASP A 121 4.40 -21.48 -11.37
C ASP A 121 3.15 -22.36 -11.15
N ARG A 122 2.40 -22.10 -10.08
CA ARG A 122 1.18 -22.84 -9.71
C ARG A 122 -0.11 -22.03 -9.87
N ASN A 123 -0.04 -20.70 -9.87
CA ASN A 123 -1.18 -19.76 -9.96
C ASN A 123 -1.10 -18.91 -11.23
#